data_AF-A0A090YWL5-F1
#
_entry.id   AF-A0A090YWL5-F1
#
_cell.length_a   1.000
_cell.length_b   1.000
_cell.length_c   1.000
_cell.angle_alpha   90.00
_cell.angle_beta   90.00
_cell.angle_gamma   90.00
#
_symmetry.space_group_name_H-M   'P 1'
#
loop_
_entity.id
_entity.type
_entity.pdbx_description
1 polymer ?
#
loop_
_entity_poly.entity_id
_entity_poly.type
_entity_poly.pdbx_seq_one_letter_code
_entity_poly.pdbx_strand_id
1 'polypeptide(L)' 'MSSIDKWTAVDQYMSGLLIPKDSTLEEVLQTNAASNLPARDVSPTQGKFLQLLV' A
#
# COMPACT_ATOMS: atom_id res chain seq x y z
N MET A 1 20.69 7.93 -3.72
CA MET A 1 19.27 7.62 -3.48
C MET A 1 18.45 8.30 -4.55
N SER A 2 17.78 7.51 -5.39
CA SER A 2 16.92 8.03 -6.46
C SER A 2 15.72 8.77 -5.85
N SER A 3 15.02 9.57 -6.66
CA SER A 3 13.76 10.19 -6.21
C SER A 3 12.72 9.13 -5.82
N ILE A 4 12.68 8.01 -6.54
CA ILE A 4 11.79 6.88 -6.26
C ILE A 4 12.12 6.26 -4.90
N ASP A 5 13.40 6.02 -4.60
CA ASP A 5 13.81 5.43 -3.33
C ASP A 5 13.38 6.31 -2.13
N LYS A 6 13.46 7.64 -2.30
CA LYS A 6 13.02 8.60 -1.27
C LYS A 6 11.52 8.53 -1.06
N TRP A 7 10.73 8.51 -2.14
CA TRP A 7 9.28 8.41 -2.02
C TRP A 7 8.84 7.07 -1.43
N THR A 8 9.47 5.96 -1.82
CA THR A 8 9.21 4.64 -1.22
C THR A 8 9.52 4.63 0.27
N ALA A 9 10.64 5.22 0.70
CA ALA A 9 11.01 5.29 2.11
C ALA A 9 10.01 6.13 2.93
N VAL A 10 9.54 7.25 2.38
CA VAL A 10 8.51 8.08 3.03
C VAL A 10 7.18 7.33 3.13
N ASP A 11 6.75 6.65 2.07
CA ASP A 11 5.48 5.93 2.06
C ASP A 11 5.50 4.74 3.05
N GLN A 12 6.62 4.03 3.15
CA GLN A 12 6.84 2.99 4.16
C GLN A 12 6.81 3.53 5.59
N TYR A 13 7.46 4.66 5.84
CA TYR A 13 7.45 5.30 7.15
C TYR A 13 6.04 5.73 7.57
N MET A 14 5.31 6.40 6.67
CA MET A 14 3.95 6.86 6.94
C MET A 14 2.98 5.69 7.14
N SER A 15 3.04 4.68 6.27
CA SER A 15 2.21 3.48 6.39
C SER A 15 2.49 2.75 7.71
N GLY A 16 3.76 2.56 8.07
CA GLY A 16 4.14 1.85 9.31
C GLY A 16 3.72 2.59 10.59
N LEU A 17 3.63 3.91 10.56
CA LEU A 17 3.21 4.71 11.72
C LEU A 17 1.69 4.83 11.84
N LEU A 18 0.97 4.93 10.72
CA LEU A 18 -0.44 5.35 10.69
C LEU A 18 -1.42 4.24 10.34
N ILE A 19 -0.96 3.15 9.71
CA ILE A 19 -1.82 2.09 9.19
C ILE A 19 -1.43 0.78 9.88
N PRO A 20 -2.27 0.26 10.80
CA PRO A 20 -2.07 -1.06 11.39
C PRO A 20 -2.01 -2.14 10.31
N LYS A 21 -1.24 -3.21 10.56
CA LYS A 21 -1.22 -4.37 9.67
C LYS A 21 -2.59 -5.03 9.62
N ASP A 22 -2.98 -5.45 8.42
CA ASP A 22 -4.27 -6.09 8.15
C ASP A 22 -4.02 -7.33 7.26
N SER A 23 -4.21 -8.51 7.85
CA SER A 23 -3.96 -9.78 7.16
C SER A 23 -4.89 -10.00 5.97
N THR A 24 -6.11 -9.44 6.01
CA THR A 24 -7.06 -9.55 4.90
C THR A 24 -6.60 -8.73 3.72
N LEU A 25 -6.12 -7.49 3.93
CA LEU A 25 -5.58 -6.67 2.84
C LEU A 25 -4.26 -7.25 2.28
N GLU A 26 -3.43 -7.86 3.12
CA GLU A 26 -2.23 -8.58 2.66
C GLU A 26 -2.59 -9.76 1.74
N GLU A 27 -3.62 -10.55 2.11
CA GLU A 27 -4.10 -11.67 1.29
C GLU A 27 -4.69 -11.22 -0.06
N VAL A 28 -5.38 -10.07 -0.10
CA VAL A 28 -5.89 -9.49 -1.35
C VAL A 28 -4.74 -9.20 -2.32
N LEU A 29 -3.67 -8.53 -1.85
CA LEU A 29 -2.51 -8.23 -2.69
C LEU A 29 -1.80 -9.51 -3.15
N GLN A 30 -1.66 -10.51 -2.28
CA GLN A 30 -1.09 -11.81 -2.65
C GLN A 30 -1.91 -12.53 -3.71
N THR A 31 -3.24 -12.48 -3.62
CA THR A 31 -4.16 -13.09 -4.59
C THR A 31 -4.06 -12.40 -5.95
N ASN A 32 -3.97 -11.06 -5.99
CA ASN A 32 -3.78 -10.30 -7.21
C ASN A 32 -2.46 -10.67 -7.90
N ALA A 33 -1.38 -10.75 -7.14
CA ALA A 33 -0.06 -11.16 -7.63
C ALA A 33 -0.07 -12.61 -8.15
N ALA A 34 -0.66 -13.55 -7.40
CA ALA A 34 -0.78 -14.95 -7.81
C ALA A 34 -1.61 -15.13 -9.10
N SER A 35 -2.55 -14.22 -9.35
CA SER A 35 -3.36 -14.18 -10.57
C SER A 35 -2.67 -13.48 -11.75
N ASN A 36 -1.39 -13.10 -11.62
CA ASN A 36 -0.62 -12.34 -12.61
C ASN A 36 -1.27 -11.01 -13.00
N LEU A 37 -2.02 -10.39 -12.09
CA LEU A 37 -2.55 -9.05 -12.32
C LEU A 37 -1.41 -8.03 -12.24
N PRO A 38 -1.39 -7.00 -13.09
CA PRO A 38 -0.47 -5.88 -12.92
C PRO A 38 -0.72 -5.18 -11.58
N ALA A 39 0.35 -4.76 -10.90
CA ALA A 39 0.28 -4.01 -9.63
C ALA A 39 -0.27 -2.57 -9.86
N ARG A 40 -1.58 -2.47 -10.08
CA ARG A 40 -2.34 -1.22 -10.27
C ARG A 40 -3.20 -0.86 -9.06
N ASP A 41 -3.05 -1.59 -7.97
CA ASP A 41 -3.64 -1.29 -6.68
C ASP A 41 -3.17 0.08 -6.17
N VAL A 42 -4.00 0.74 -5.37
CA VAL A 42 -3.61 1.96 -4.67
C VAL A 42 -2.60 1.63 -3.57
N SER A 43 -1.74 2.58 -3.20
CA SER A 43 -0.88 2.41 -2.02
C SER A 43 -1.72 2.30 -0.73
N PRO A 44 -1.18 1.73 0.37
CA PRO A 44 -1.87 1.72 1.65
C PRO A 44 -2.31 3.11 2.11
N THR A 45 -1.46 4.12 1.93
CA THR A 45 -1.76 5.54 2.24
C THR A 45 -2.91 6.10 1.38
N GLN A 46 -2.96 5.77 0.08
CA GLN A 46 -4.05 6.15 -0.80
C GLN A 46 -5.36 5.43 -0.45
N GLY A 47 -5.31 4.13 -0.16
CA GLY A 47 -6.48 3.36 0.29
C GLY A 47 -7.05 3.89 1.61
N LYS A 48 -6.17 4.22 2.56
CA LYS A 48 -6.58 4.84 3.84
C LYS A 48 -7.21 6.21 3.64
N PHE A 49 -6.68 7.02 2.73
CA PHE A 49 -7.29 8.30 2.35
C PHE A 49 -8.71 8.10 1.83
N LEU A 50 -8.93 7.15 0.91
CA LEU A 50 -10.28 6.83 0.41
C LEU A 50 -11.23 6.42 1.53
N GLN A 51 -10.77 5.59 2.48
CA GLN A 51 -11.57 5.19 3.65
C GLN A 51 -12.01 6.39 4.50
N LEU A 52 -11.18 7.42 4.63
CA LEU A 52 -11.50 8.61 5.44
C LEU A 52 -12.51 9.55 4.77
N LEU A 53 -12.70 9.45 3.45
CA LEU A 53 -13.63 10.29 2.71
C LEU A 53 -15.08 9.78 2.75
N VAL A 54 -15.31 8.56 3.23
CA VAL A 54 -16.62 7.89 3.28
C VAL A 54 -17.01 7.56 4.73
#